data_AF-A0A6L7CDQ8-F1
#
_entry.id   AF-A0A6L7CDQ8-F1
#
_cell.length_a   1.000
_cell.length_b   1.000
_cell.length_c   1.000
_cell.angle_alpha   90.00
_cell.angle_beta   90.00
_cell.angle_gamma   90.00
#
_symmetry.space_group_name_H-M   'P 1'
#
loop_
_entity.id
_entity.type
_entity.pdbx_description
1 polymer ?
#
loop_
_entity_poly.entity_id
_entity_poly.type
_entity_poly.pdbx_seq_one_letter_code
_entity_poly.pdbx_strand_id
1 'polypeptide(L)'
;DQSVVISGDTRLEELGISERLQQECNAVVWDPAKGAENISQAEQAKVGVVYAEYGLTESGGVVLFSAAERGRSLSLLPEYSLFILRKSTILPRVAQLAEKLHQKAQAGERMPSCINIISGPSSTADIELIKVVGVHGPVKAVYLIIEDC
;
A
#
# COMPACT_ATOMS: atom_id res chain seq x y z
N ASP A 1 11.52 19.99 4.67
CA ASP A 1 11.06 19.30 3.46
C ASP A 1 10.82 17.82 3.76
N GLN A 2 9.57 17.39 3.72
CA GLN A 2 9.23 15.96 3.84
C GLN A 2 8.70 15.51 2.47
N SER A 3 9.47 14.67 1.79
CA SER A 3 9.15 14.11 0.49
C SER A 3 8.03 13.08 0.62
N VAL A 4 6.98 13.25 -0.19
CA VAL A 4 5.83 12.35 -0.28
C VAL A 4 5.84 11.68 -1.65
N VAL A 5 5.65 10.36 -1.69
CA VAL A 5 5.44 9.60 -2.92
C VAL A 5 4.07 8.96 -2.93
N ILE A 6 3.43 8.94 -4.09
CA ILE A 6 2.06 8.46 -4.27
C ILE A 6 2.05 7.41 -5.36
N SER A 7 1.29 6.33 -5.19
CA SER A 7 1.05 5.39 -6.31
C SER A 7 0.31 6.08 -7.46
N GLY A 8 0.61 5.71 -8.71
CA GLY A 8 -0.12 6.14 -9.91
C GLY A 8 -1.49 5.47 -10.05
N ASP A 9 -2.18 5.21 -8.93
CA ASP A 9 -3.49 4.57 -8.92
C ASP A 9 -4.55 5.64 -9.21
N THR A 10 -5.30 5.47 -10.31
CA THR A 10 -6.32 6.44 -10.76
C THR A 10 -7.38 6.70 -9.71
N ARG A 11 -7.65 5.74 -8.80
CA ARG A 11 -8.60 5.94 -7.70
C ARG A 11 -8.16 7.04 -6.73
N LEU A 12 -6.85 7.26 -6.56
CA LEU A 12 -6.34 8.37 -5.75
C LEU A 12 -6.52 9.72 -6.44
N GLU A 13 -6.46 9.73 -7.77
CA GLU A 13 -6.74 10.91 -8.59
C GLU A 13 -8.23 11.25 -8.57
N GLU A 14 -9.10 10.26 -8.75
CA GLU A 14 -10.57 10.41 -8.68
C GLU A 14 -11.06 10.93 -7.33
N LEU A 15 -10.36 10.58 -6.24
CA LEU A 15 -10.63 11.08 -4.89
C LEU A 15 -10.04 12.48 -4.63
N GLY A 16 -9.32 13.06 -5.59
CA GLY A 16 -8.62 14.35 -5.45
C GLY A 16 -7.40 14.30 -4.51
N ILE A 17 -6.99 13.12 -4.06
CA ILE A 17 -5.90 12.95 -3.09
C ILE A 17 -4.56 13.23 -3.74
N SER A 18 -4.34 12.70 -4.96
CA SER A 18 -3.10 12.90 -5.70
C SER A 18 -2.83 14.39 -5.95
N GLU A 19 -3.80 15.11 -6.51
CA GLU A 19 -3.69 16.54 -6.80
C GLU A 19 -3.43 17.36 -5.53
N ARG A 20 -4.18 17.09 -4.46
CA ARG A 20 -4.04 17.83 -3.21
C ARG A 20 -2.67 17.65 -2.58
N LEU A 21 -2.13 16.43 -2.58
CA LEU A 21 -0.80 16.14 -2.05
C LEU A 21 0.31 16.70 -2.94
N GLN A 22 0.13 16.76 -4.25
CA GLN A 22 1.06 17.44 -5.15
C GLN A 22 1.13 18.95 -4.85
N GLN A 23 -0.02 19.60 -4.65
CA GLN A 23 -0.08 21.04 -4.36
C GLN A 23 0.47 21.41 -2.98
N GLU A 24 0.10 20.66 -1.94
CA GLU A 24 0.38 21.03 -0.54
C GLU A 24 1.68 20.42 0.00
N CYS A 25 2.12 19.29 -0.56
CA CYS A 25 3.26 18.52 -0.04
C CYS A 25 4.36 18.29 -1.09
N ASN A 26 4.23 18.89 -2.29
CA ASN A 26 5.14 18.67 -3.43
C ASN A 26 5.35 17.16 -3.68
N ALA A 27 4.28 16.39 -3.58
CA ALA A 27 4.34 14.94 -3.71
C ALA A 27 4.70 14.51 -5.14
N VAL A 28 5.41 13.40 -5.27
CA VAL A 28 5.75 12.82 -6.58
C VAL A 28 4.89 11.58 -6.81
N VAL A 29 4.22 11.55 -7.96
CA VAL A 29 3.41 10.40 -8.38
C VAL A 29 4.31 9.40 -9.09
N TRP A 30 4.16 8.13 -8.73
CA TRP A 30 4.85 7.01 -9.36
C TRP A 30 4.49 6.93 -10.84
N ASP A 31 5.51 6.87 -11.69
CA ASP A 31 5.36 6.78 -13.15
C ASP A 31 6.17 5.58 -13.67
N PRO A 32 5.53 4.53 -14.21
CA PRO A 32 6.21 3.33 -14.67
C PRO A 32 7.33 3.58 -15.68
N ALA A 33 7.27 4.67 -16.45
CA ALA A 33 8.29 5.03 -17.42
C ALA A 33 9.63 5.40 -16.76
N LYS A 34 9.62 5.84 -15.49
CA LYS A 34 10.81 6.30 -14.76
C LYS A 34 11.63 5.17 -14.13
N GLY A 35 11.14 3.93 -14.14
CA GLY A 35 11.91 2.74 -13.75
C GLY A 35 12.61 2.88 -12.39
N ALA A 36 13.95 2.87 -12.39
CA ALA A 36 14.79 2.93 -11.20
C ALA A 36 14.67 4.26 -10.42
N GLU A 37 14.36 5.37 -11.10
CA GLU A 37 14.21 6.67 -10.44
C GLU A 37 13.07 6.65 -9.41
N ASN A 38 11.96 5.95 -9.71
CA ASN A 38 10.88 5.79 -8.74
C ASN A 38 11.33 5.10 -7.45
N ILE A 39 12.26 4.14 -7.56
CA ILE A 39 12.78 3.41 -6.40
C ILE A 39 13.62 4.36 -5.55
N SER A 40 14.51 5.13 -6.17
CA SER A 40 15.32 6.14 -5.46
C SER A 40 14.46 7.21 -4.80
N GLN A 41 13.39 7.66 -5.47
CA GLN A 41 12.44 8.61 -4.88
C GLN A 41 11.69 8.00 -3.68
N ALA A 42 11.22 6.75 -3.79
CA ALA A 42 10.55 6.05 -2.69
C ALA A 42 11.48 5.79 -1.50
N GLU A 43 12.77 5.54 -1.73
CA GLU A 43 13.79 5.39 -0.69
C GLU A 43 14.05 6.70 0.07
N GLN A 44 14.03 7.83 -0.65
CA GLN A 44 14.22 9.16 -0.07
C GLN A 44 12.94 9.75 0.52
N ALA A 45 11.79 9.14 0.24
CA ALA A 45 10.48 9.62 0.70
C ALA A 45 10.27 9.34 2.18
N LYS A 46 9.72 10.31 2.89
CA LYS A 46 9.24 10.08 4.26
C LYS A 46 7.91 9.37 4.25
N VAL A 47 7.01 9.74 3.33
CA VAL A 47 5.64 9.20 3.30
C VAL A 47 5.37 8.53 1.96
N GLY A 48 4.91 7.28 2.01
CA GLY A 48 4.34 6.55 0.88
C GLY A 48 2.82 6.50 0.97
N VAL A 49 2.13 6.90 -0.09
CA VAL A 49 0.67 6.88 -0.16
C VAL A 49 0.23 5.87 -1.19
N VAL A 50 -0.57 4.90 -0.79
CA VAL A 50 -1.05 3.83 -1.67
C VAL A 50 -2.53 3.54 -1.43
N TYR A 51 -3.21 3.15 -2.52
CA TYR A 51 -4.57 2.62 -2.43
C TYR A 51 -4.52 1.11 -2.18
N ALA A 52 -5.13 0.67 -1.07
CA ALA A 52 -5.26 -0.74 -0.73
C ALA A 52 -6.53 -1.33 -1.33
N GLU A 53 -6.40 -2.54 -1.90
CA GLU A 53 -7.51 -3.24 -2.53
C GLU A 53 -8.51 -3.74 -1.50
N TYR A 54 -8.00 -4.28 -0.40
CA TYR A 54 -8.83 -4.82 0.68
C TYR A 54 -8.20 -4.53 2.05
N GLY A 55 -9.05 -4.42 3.06
CA GLY A 55 -8.66 -4.52 4.46
C GLY A 55 -8.97 -5.91 5.01
N LEU A 56 -8.25 -6.38 6.02
CA LEU A 56 -8.50 -7.65 6.70
C LEU A 56 -8.72 -7.40 8.18
N THR A 57 -9.93 -7.69 8.69
CA THR A 57 -10.22 -7.47 10.11
C THR A 57 -9.48 -8.43 11.03
N GLU A 58 -9.23 -9.69 10.60
CA GLU A 58 -8.58 -10.69 11.45
C GLU A 58 -7.14 -10.34 11.81
N SER A 59 -6.41 -9.71 10.87
CA SER A 59 -5.00 -9.37 11.03
C SER A 59 -4.78 -7.88 11.27
N GLY A 60 -5.84 -7.06 11.15
CA GLY A 60 -5.72 -5.59 11.14
C GLY A 60 -4.84 -5.07 10.00
N GLY A 61 -4.71 -5.85 8.92
CA GLY A 61 -3.83 -5.58 7.80
C GLY A 61 -4.54 -5.12 6.54
N VAL A 62 -3.75 -4.78 5.52
CA VAL A 62 -4.21 -4.39 4.19
C VAL A 62 -3.64 -5.28 3.11
N VAL A 63 -4.34 -5.34 1.98
CA VAL A 63 -3.97 -6.12 0.80
C VAL A 63 -3.66 -5.15 -0.34
N LEU A 64 -2.45 -5.23 -0.86
CA LEU A 64 -1.99 -4.45 -2.01
C LEU A 64 -1.78 -5.35 -3.22
N PHE A 65 -2.24 -4.90 -4.39
CA PHE A 65 -1.97 -5.53 -5.66
C PHE A 65 -0.87 -4.78 -6.41
N SER A 66 0.19 -5.51 -6.77
CA SER A 66 1.29 -4.93 -7.54
C SER A 66 0.91 -4.80 -9.01
N ALA A 67 1.19 -3.64 -9.58
CA ALA A 67 1.05 -3.33 -11.00
C ALA A 67 2.12 -2.31 -11.42
N ALA A 68 2.18 -1.97 -12.71
CA ALA A 68 3.13 -0.99 -13.23
C ALA A 68 3.06 0.35 -12.47
N GLU A 69 1.83 0.84 -12.22
CA GLU A 69 1.54 2.08 -11.49
C GLU A 69 1.68 1.96 -9.95
N ARG A 70 1.75 0.71 -9.46
CA ARG A 70 1.63 0.36 -8.04
C ARG A 70 2.84 -0.44 -7.62
N GLY A 71 3.98 0.24 -7.63
CA GLY A 71 5.26 -0.31 -7.24
C GLY A 71 5.28 -0.74 -5.78
N ARG A 72 5.86 -1.92 -5.50
CA ARG A 72 6.01 -2.46 -4.14
C ARG A 72 6.84 -1.53 -3.24
N SER A 73 7.76 -0.78 -3.82
CA SER A 73 8.64 0.15 -3.09
C SER A 73 7.87 1.24 -2.35
N LEU A 74 6.70 1.66 -2.86
CA LEU A 74 5.89 2.73 -2.26
C LEU A 74 5.36 2.38 -0.86
N SER A 75 5.10 1.10 -0.59
CA SER A 75 4.62 0.65 0.73
C SER A 75 5.72 0.10 1.62
N LEU A 76 6.93 -0.09 1.08
CA LEU A 76 8.03 -0.80 1.76
C LEU A 76 9.19 0.10 2.18
N LEU A 77 9.55 1.10 1.35
CA LEU A 77 10.72 1.93 1.57
C LEU A 77 10.46 3.19 2.41
N PRO A 78 9.33 3.92 2.22
CA PRO A 78 9.07 5.12 3.01
C PRO A 78 8.95 4.82 4.50
N GLU A 79 9.41 5.77 5.33
CA GLU A 79 9.35 5.67 6.80
C GLU A 79 7.90 5.59 7.31
N TYR A 80 6.98 6.28 6.65
CA TYR A 80 5.56 6.30 6.95
C TYR A 80 4.76 5.79 5.74
N SER A 81 3.82 4.89 5.97
CA SER A 81 2.88 4.44 4.92
C SER A 81 1.46 4.87 5.25
N LEU A 82 0.80 5.51 4.29
CA LEU A 82 -0.61 5.84 4.31
C LEU A 82 -1.36 4.90 3.36
N PHE A 83 -2.16 4.03 3.94
CA PHE A 83 -3.01 3.09 3.21
C PHE A 83 -4.43 3.64 3.13
N ILE A 84 -4.90 3.87 1.91
CA ILE A 84 -6.25 4.38 1.66
C ILE A 84 -7.12 3.24 1.15
N LEU A 85 -8.29 3.05 1.72
CA LEU A 85 -9.24 2.03 1.29
C LEU A 85 -10.68 2.43 1.56
N ARG A 86 -11.60 1.80 0.84
CA ARG A 86 -13.03 1.92 1.10
C ARG A 86 -13.47 0.96 2.18
N LYS A 87 -14.46 1.35 2.96
CA LYS A 87 -15.04 0.50 4.00
C LYS A 87 -15.66 -0.78 3.43
N SER A 88 -16.33 -0.69 2.27
CA SER A 88 -16.89 -1.84 1.56
C SER A 88 -15.87 -2.91 1.16
N THR A 89 -14.58 -2.56 1.09
CA THR A 89 -13.52 -3.51 0.73
C THR A 89 -12.84 -4.14 1.94
N ILE A 90 -13.34 -3.89 3.15
CA ILE A 90 -12.88 -4.55 4.36
C ILE A 90 -13.51 -5.95 4.44
N LEU A 91 -12.65 -6.97 4.45
CA LEU A 91 -13.03 -8.37 4.52
C LEU A 91 -12.74 -8.94 5.91
N PRO A 92 -13.50 -9.96 6.34
CA PRO A 92 -13.27 -10.56 7.64
C PRO A 92 -11.94 -11.31 7.71
N ARG A 93 -11.63 -12.16 6.71
CA ARG A 93 -10.44 -13.04 6.68
C ARG A 93 -9.82 -13.20 5.29
N VAL A 94 -8.60 -13.74 5.25
CA VAL A 94 -7.88 -14.12 4.02
C VAL A 94 -8.66 -15.14 3.18
N ALA A 95 -9.50 -15.98 3.81
CA ALA A 95 -10.36 -16.91 3.07
C ALA A 95 -11.32 -16.18 2.09
N GLN A 96 -11.93 -15.07 2.52
CA GLN A 96 -12.81 -14.27 1.65
C GLN A 96 -12.00 -13.52 0.57
N LEU A 97 -10.76 -13.13 0.88
CA LEU A 97 -9.85 -12.60 -0.14
C LEU A 97 -9.59 -13.66 -1.22
N ALA A 98 -9.28 -14.90 -0.83
CA ALA A 98 -9.04 -15.99 -1.76
C ALA A 98 -10.26 -16.30 -2.62
N GLU A 99 -11.47 -16.28 -2.05
CA GLU A 99 -12.71 -16.44 -2.80
C GLU A 99 -12.91 -15.33 -3.84
N LYS A 100 -12.70 -14.06 -3.47
CA LYS A 100 -12.76 -12.93 -4.41
C LYS A 100 -11.72 -13.04 -5.52
N LEU A 101 -10.50 -13.43 -5.19
CA LEU A 101 -9.43 -13.65 -6.17
C LEU A 101 -9.80 -14.79 -7.13
N HIS A 102 -10.38 -15.88 -6.63
CA HIS A 102 -10.85 -16.98 -7.45
C HIS A 102 -11.96 -16.54 -8.41
N GLN A 103 -12.95 -15.79 -7.91
CA GLN A 103 -14.03 -15.24 -8.74
C GLN A 103 -13.50 -14.33 -9.85
N LYS A 104 -12.55 -13.42 -9.54
CA LYS A 104 -11.87 -12.57 -10.54
C LYS A 104 -11.17 -13.40 -11.61
N ALA A 105 -10.45 -14.45 -11.21
CA ALA A 105 -9.77 -15.34 -12.14
C ALA A 105 -10.76 -16.09 -13.03
N GLN A 106 -11.89 -16.59 -12.48
CA GLN A 106 -12.95 -17.24 -13.26
C GLN A 106 -13.63 -16.28 -14.25
N ALA A 107 -13.75 -15.00 -13.90
CA ALA A 107 -14.25 -13.95 -14.79
C ALA A 107 -13.24 -13.55 -15.89
N GLY A 108 -12.03 -14.13 -15.91
CA GLY A 108 -10.99 -13.82 -16.89
C GLY A 108 -10.25 -12.51 -16.62
N GLU A 109 -10.39 -11.92 -15.43
CA GLU A 109 -9.64 -10.72 -15.05
C GLU A 109 -8.15 -11.02 -14.92
N ARG A 110 -7.31 -10.08 -15.36
CA ARG A 110 -5.86 -10.20 -15.23
C ARG A 110 -5.46 -10.11 -13.75
N MET A 111 -4.91 -11.21 -13.24
CA MET A 111 -4.42 -11.26 -11.87
C MET A 111 -3.19 -10.34 -11.67
N PRO A 112 -3.03 -9.74 -10.47
CA PRO A 112 -1.86 -8.95 -10.14
C PRO A 112 -0.60 -9.82 -10.16
N SER A 113 0.55 -9.20 -10.46
CA SER A 113 1.84 -9.90 -10.49
C SER A 113 2.29 -10.35 -9.09
N CYS A 114 1.81 -9.66 -8.06
CA CYS A 114 2.11 -9.96 -6.66
C CYS A 114 0.99 -9.39 -5.78
N ILE A 115 0.59 -10.15 -4.76
CA ILE A 115 -0.35 -9.74 -3.72
C ILE A 115 0.43 -9.63 -2.42
N ASN A 116 0.48 -8.43 -1.85
CA ASN A 116 1.13 -8.18 -0.57
C ASN A 116 0.06 -8.05 0.50
N ILE A 117 0.13 -8.87 1.54
CA ILE A 117 -0.70 -8.74 2.74
C ILE A 117 0.19 -8.15 3.82
N ILE A 118 -0.07 -6.90 4.19
CA ILE A 118 0.74 -6.14 5.15
C ILE A 118 -0.05 -6.05 6.45
N SER A 119 0.45 -6.66 7.52
CA SER A 119 -0.22 -6.73 8.82
C SER A 119 0.72 -6.43 9.97
N GLY A 120 0.30 -5.53 10.87
CA GLY A 120 0.95 -5.27 12.16
C GLY A 120 2.42 -4.82 12.09
N PRO A 121 3.00 -4.40 13.23
CA PRO A 121 4.43 -4.17 13.32
C PRO A 121 5.17 -5.50 13.17
N SER A 122 6.19 -5.54 12.31
CA SER A 122 7.09 -6.69 12.20
C SER A 122 7.76 -6.93 13.55
N SER A 123 7.52 -8.09 14.14
CA SER A 123 8.14 -8.55 15.36
C SER A 123 8.86 -9.85 15.06
N THR A 124 10.11 -9.77 14.63
CA THR A 124 10.96 -10.95 14.53
C THR A 124 11.40 -11.33 15.94
N ALA A 125 10.81 -12.38 16.50
CA ALA A 125 11.17 -12.93 17.81
C ALA A 125 12.31 -13.96 17.73
N ASP A 126 12.98 -14.08 16.57
CA ASP A 126 13.73 -15.28 16.18
C ASP A 126 15.24 -15.05 16.05
N ILE A 127 15.82 -14.18 16.89
CA ILE A 127 17.24 -14.22 17.23
C ILE A 127 17.34 -14.14 18.76
N GLU A 128 17.69 -15.27 19.37
CA GLU A 128 18.13 -15.35 20.78
C GLU A 128 17.12 -14.88 21.84
N LEU A 129 15.80 -15.04 21.63
CA LEU A 129 14.73 -14.63 22.57
C LEU A 129 14.64 -13.12 22.83
N ILE A 130 15.37 -12.31 22.06
CA ILE A 130 15.28 -10.86 22.11
C ILE A 130 14.31 -10.43 21.03
N LYS A 131 13.25 -9.73 21.43
CA LYS A 131 12.34 -9.08 20.49
C LYS A 131 13.08 -7.93 19.80
N VAL A 132 13.59 -8.16 18.60
CA VAL A 132 14.12 -7.09 17.75
C VAL A 132 12.95 -6.50 16.97
N VAL A 133 12.58 -5.27 17.31
CA VAL A 133 11.56 -4.52 16.57
C VAL A 133 12.22 -3.89 15.35
N GLY A 134 12.00 -4.51 14.19
CA GLY A 134 12.06 -3.96 12.82
C GLY A 134 13.28 -3.14 12.38
N VAL A 135 14.11 -3.71 11.50
CA VAL A 135 14.98 -2.96 10.57
C VAL A 135 14.38 -2.86 9.16
N HIS A 136 13.20 -3.43 8.91
CA HIS A 136 12.61 -3.56 7.57
C HIS A 136 11.12 -3.14 7.57
N GLY A 137 10.75 -2.32 6.59
CA GLY A 137 9.39 -1.81 6.38
C GLY A 137 9.12 -0.45 7.04
N PRO A 138 7.94 0.16 6.79
CA PRO A 138 7.59 1.46 7.34
C PRO A 138 7.58 1.43 8.86
N VAL A 139 8.16 2.48 9.47
CA VAL A 139 8.20 2.67 10.92
C VAL A 139 6.80 2.93 11.47
N LYS A 140 5.95 3.63 10.72
CA LYS A 140 4.54 3.85 11.08
C LYS A 140 3.60 3.64 9.90
N ALA A 141 2.45 3.06 10.19
CA ALA A 141 1.36 2.87 9.24
C ALA A 141 0.14 3.67 9.68
N VAL A 142 -0.50 4.35 8.72
CA VAL A 142 -1.76 5.08 8.89
C VAL A 142 -2.77 4.48 7.92
N TYR A 143 -3.98 4.23 8.40
CA TYR A 143 -5.08 3.71 7.59
C TYR A 143 -6.16 4.79 7.46
N LEU A 144 -6.45 5.22 6.23
CA LEU A 144 -7.55 6.13 5.91
C LEU A 144 -8.69 5.32 5.30
N ILE A 145 -9.75 5.12 6.10
CA ILE A 145 -10.95 4.40 5.67
C ILE A 145 -11.97 5.42 5.16
N ILE A 146 -12.39 5.25 3.91
CA ILE A 146 -13.39 6.08 3.24
C ILE A 146 -14.73 5.34 3.25
N GLU A 147 -15.78 6.00 3.71
CA GLU A 147 -17.16 5.47 3.62
C GLU A 147 -17.63 5.50 2.16
N ASP A 148 -18.39 4.47 1.76
CA ASP A 148 -19.00 4.42 0.44
C ASP A 148 -20.24 5.31 0.43
N CYS A 149 -20.28 6.29 -0.49
CA CYS A 149 -21.39 7.21 -0.68
C CYS A 149 -22.52 6.61 -1.54
#